data_AF-A0A936G7Y4-F1
#
_entry.id   AF-A0A936G7Y4-F1
#
_cell.length_a   1.000
_cell.length_b   1.000
_cell.length_c   1.000
_cell.angle_alpha   90.00
_cell.angle_beta   90.00
_cell.angle_gamma   90.00
#
_symmetry.space_group_name_H-M   'P 1'
#
loop_
_entity.id
_entity.type
_entity.pdbx_description
1 polymer ?
#
loop_
_entity_poly.entity_id
_entity_poly.type
_entity_poly.pdbx_seq_one_letter_code
_entity_poly.pdbx_strand_id
1 'polypeptide(L)'
;MKMKNVFFINASLILLLLAACSAINPTPVQVVPTPTATEMPKTGVQYQFVTNKLIVPTTQDQTKAFALNVDGDSKKTLDNKFGELLTLLTAAAPNLELQATLDQAINTGQLISLHMVKADDFMNDSSVSWSIFLGQRTAAAPNFDGLDKFTLDSASPPASPIVGSVTNGHFSGGPGTAQVQLFLLGQQVEVGLVGLRLETDFSAKGCVDGKLGGGVTVEEFRGKLLPAIADGLNLLVKTNNVAATPLLQAFDSDNNNTITLQELENNPLLMIAIAPDLDLLDASGKFNPGLDGVKDSYSAGFGFTCLPANFNTREDVLVP
;
A
#
# COMPACT_ATOMS: atom_id res chain seq x y z
N MET A 1 16.99 55.65 -30.64
CA MET A 1 18.25 55.44 -29.89
C MET A 1 18.25 53.99 -29.44
N LYS A 2 18.98 53.11 -30.14
CA LYS A 2 18.98 51.64 -29.92
C LYS A 2 20.25 51.27 -29.14
N MET A 3 20.11 50.84 -27.90
CA MET A 3 21.22 50.26 -27.12
C MET A 3 21.31 48.76 -27.40
N LYS A 4 22.43 48.34 -27.98
CA LYS A 4 22.85 46.94 -28.10
C LYS A 4 23.63 46.59 -26.84
N ASN A 5 23.08 45.71 -25.99
CA ASN A 5 23.84 45.10 -24.90
C ASN A 5 24.56 43.85 -25.45
N VAL A 6 25.88 43.96 -25.53
CA VAL A 6 26.81 42.88 -25.88
C VAL A 6 27.23 42.21 -24.58
N PHE A 7 26.83 40.95 -24.38
CA PHE A 7 27.31 40.11 -23.28
C PHE A 7 28.64 39.46 -23.69
N PHE A 8 29.71 39.79 -22.98
CA PHE A 8 30.99 39.09 -23.06
C PHE A 8 30.92 37.83 -22.19
N ILE A 9 31.07 36.66 -22.80
CA ILE A 9 31.26 35.39 -22.09
C ILE A 9 32.75 35.29 -21.76
N ASN A 10 33.07 35.35 -20.47
CA ASN A 10 34.43 35.23 -19.96
C ASN A 10 34.77 33.74 -19.85
N ALA A 11 35.51 33.23 -20.84
CA ALA A 11 36.07 31.88 -20.83
C ALA A 11 37.41 31.90 -20.10
N SER A 12 37.43 31.54 -18.81
CA SER A 12 38.63 31.04 -18.10
C SER A 12 38.30 30.67 -16.66
N LEU A 13 38.02 29.39 -16.41
CA LEU A 13 38.37 28.76 -15.13
C LEU A 13 38.54 27.26 -15.33
N ILE A 14 39.69 26.88 -15.87
CA ILE A 14 40.17 25.49 -15.84
C ILE A 14 40.73 25.27 -14.44
N LEU A 15 39.91 24.66 -13.57
CA LEU A 15 40.32 24.24 -12.24
C LEU A 15 40.98 22.86 -12.34
N LEU A 16 42.29 22.81 -12.09
CA LEU A 16 43.04 21.56 -11.93
C LEU A 16 42.49 20.80 -10.70
N LEU A 17 41.71 19.74 -10.93
CA LEU A 17 41.38 18.75 -9.92
C LEU A 17 42.56 17.78 -9.80
N LEU A 18 43.41 18.02 -8.81
CA LEU A 18 44.39 17.06 -8.31
C LEU A 18 43.63 15.85 -7.74
N ALA A 19 43.82 14.70 -8.39
CA ALA A 19 43.33 13.42 -7.93
C ALA A 19 44.03 13.02 -6.61
N ALA A 20 43.35 13.25 -5.48
CA ALA A 20 43.68 12.62 -4.22
C ALA A 20 43.08 11.20 -4.23
N CYS A 21 43.89 10.21 -4.59
CA CYS A 21 43.59 8.79 -4.34
C CYS A 21 43.68 8.52 -2.84
N SER A 22 42.65 8.92 -2.09
CA SER A 22 42.45 8.45 -0.73
C SER A 22 42.00 6.99 -0.82
N ALA A 23 42.86 6.08 -0.38
CA ALA A 23 42.52 4.68 -0.17
C ALA A 23 41.35 4.62 0.83
N ILE A 24 40.14 4.38 0.32
CA ILE A 24 38.96 4.13 1.14
C ILE A 24 39.19 2.75 1.75
N ASN A 25 39.58 2.71 3.02
CA ASN A 25 39.54 1.47 3.78
C ASN A 25 38.08 0.99 3.79
N PRO A 26 37.77 -0.22 3.27
CA PRO A 26 36.41 -0.72 3.29
C PRO A 26 35.94 -0.79 4.74
N THR A 27 34.90 -0.01 5.06
CA THR A 27 34.21 -0.10 6.34
C THR A 27 33.84 -1.57 6.56
N PRO A 28 34.14 -2.15 7.73
CA PRO A 28 33.78 -3.53 8.02
C PRO A 28 32.28 -3.72 7.76
N VAL A 29 31.94 -4.60 6.82
CA VAL A 29 30.55 -4.98 6.56
C VAL A 29 30.03 -5.58 7.85
N GLN A 30 29.14 -4.86 8.54
CA GLN A 30 28.51 -5.35 9.75
C GLN A 30 27.70 -6.59 9.36
N VAL A 31 28.03 -7.74 9.93
CA VAL A 31 27.29 -8.98 9.67
C VAL A 31 25.92 -8.82 10.32
N VAL A 32 24.93 -8.41 9.53
CA VAL A 32 23.54 -8.36 9.97
C VAL A 32 23.10 -9.80 10.22
N PRO A 33 22.63 -10.16 11.43
CA PRO A 33 22.18 -11.52 11.70
C PRO A 33 21.09 -11.89 10.68
N THR A 34 21.27 -13.02 10.00
CA THR A 34 20.28 -13.54 9.06
C THR A 34 18.94 -13.68 9.80
N PRO A 35 17.85 -13.05 9.32
CA PRO A 35 16.55 -13.19 9.93
C PRO A 35 16.22 -14.69 10.06
N THR A 36 15.88 -15.14 11.27
CA THR A 36 15.36 -16.50 11.46
C THR A 36 14.11 -16.61 10.60
N ALA A 37 14.12 -17.52 9.62
CA ALA A 37 12.96 -17.75 8.78
C ALA A 37 11.77 -18.12 9.67
N THR A 38 10.67 -17.38 9.54
CA THR A 38 9.46 -17.64 10.31
C THR A 38 8.86 -18.97 9.83
N GLU A 39 8.74 -19.95 10.72
CA GLU A 39 8.23 -21.28 10.39
C GLU A 39 6.70 -21.26 10.32
N MET A 40 6.13 -21.89 9.29
CA MET A 40 4.68 -22.03 9.14
C MET A 40 4.08 -22.91 10.26
N PRO A 41 2.85 -22.62 10.73
CA PRO A 41 2.16 -23.47 11.70
C PRO A 41 1.94 -24.88 11.17
N LYS A 42 2.44 -25.88 11.93
CA LYS A 42 2.27 -27.31 11.63
C LYS A 42 0.85 -27.77 11.93
N THR A 43 0.31 -27.33 13.06
CA THR A 43 -1.04 -27.60 13.57
C THR A 43 -1.93 -26.36 13.40
N GLY A 44 -3.20 -26.46 13.80
CA GLY A 44 -4.14 -25.33 13.77
C GLY A 44 -5.41 -25.61 13.00
N VAL A 45 -6.49 -24.97 13.44
CA VAL A 45 -7.75 -24.88 12.72
C VAL A 45 -7.65 -23.77 11.67
N GLN A 46 -8.25 -23.99 10.51
CA GLN A 46 -8.39 -22.97 9.49
C GLN A 46 -9.68 -22.18 9.69
N TYR A 47 -9.55 -20.86 9.73
CA TYR A 47 -10.62 -19.90 9.83
C TYR A 47 -10.66 -19.07 8.55
N GLN A 48 -11.87 -18.75 8.11
CA GLN A 48 -12.13 -18.04 6.88
C GLN A 48 -12.90 -16.76 7.20
N PHE A 49 -12.42 -15.64 6.64
CA PHE A 49 -13.04 -14.34 6.82
C PHE A 49 -13.15 -13.60 5.49
N VAL A 50 -14.05 -12.62 5.45
CA VAL A 50 -14.17 -11.63 4.38
C VAL A 50 -14.03 -10.24 4.98
N THR A 51 -13.29 -9.34 4.33
CA THR A 51 -13.29 -7.93 4.70
C THR A 51 -14.68 -7.35 4.50
N ASN A 52 -15.29 -6.84 5.57
CA ASN A 52 -16.58 -6.14 5.51
C ASN A 52 -16.42 -4.61 5.61
N LYS A 53 -15.21 -4.13 5.93
CA LYS A 53 -14.85 -2.72 5.88
C LYS A 53 -13.37 -2.58 5.60
N LEU A 54 -13.01 -1.80 4.58
CA LEU A 54 -11.64 -1.37 4.33
C LEU A 54 -11.61 0.14 4.48
N ILE A 55 -10.60 0.66 5.18
CA ILE A 55 -10.47 2.07 5.50
C ILE A 55 -9.22 2.61 4.83
N VAL A 56 -9.40 3.58 3.94
CA VAL A 56 -8.31 4.38 3.40
C VAL A 56 -8.13 5.62 4.27
N PRO A 57 -6.90 5.99 4.65
CA PRO A 57 -6.66 7.19 5.42
C PRO A 57 -7.03 8.45 4.60
N THR A 58 -7.96 9.26 5.10
CA THR A 58 -8.35 10.55 4.50
C THR A 58 -7.99 11.73 5.39
N THR A 59 -7.35 11.45 6.53
CA THR A 59 -6.90 12.42 7.53
C THR A 59 -5.51 12.06 8.04
N GLN A 60 -4.80 13.04 8.62
CA GLN A 60 -3.49 12.81 9.22
C GLN A 60 -3.54 11.81 10.39
N ASP A 61 -4.60 11.85 11.20
CA ASP A 61 -4.74 10.94 12.34
C ASP A 61 -4.94 9.50 11.88
N GLN A 62 -5.74 9.27 10.83
CA GLN A 62 -5.88 7.95 10.22
C GLN A 62 -4.58 7.48 9.56
N THR A 63 -3.87 8.38 8.87
CA THR A 63 -2.57 8.06 8.26
C THR A 63 -1.63 7.49 9.31
N LYS A 64 -1.56 8.11 10.50
CA LYS A 64 -0.76 7.61 11.64
C LYS A 64 -1.35 6.35 12.26
N ALA A 65 -2.66 6.27 12.41
CA ALA A 65 -3.34 5.14 13.05
C ALA A 65 -3.14 3.82 12.28
N PHE A 66 -3.04 3.90 10.95
CA PHE A 66 -2.87 2.74 10.07
C PHE A 66 -1.44 2.56 9.55
N ALA A 67 -0.48 3.36 10.03
CA ALA A 67 0.93 3.20 9.69
C ALA A 67 1.54 2.02 10.45
N LEU A 68 2.45 1.30 9.80
CA LEU A 68 3.22 0.19 10.36
C LEU A 68 4.70 0.40 10.04
N ASN A 69 5.60 -0.17 10.85
CA ASN A 69 7.03 -0.21 10.55
C ASN A 69 7.30 -1.27 9.48
N VAL A 70 7.15 -0.92 8.20
CA VAL A 70 7.16 -1.87 7.08
C VAL A 70 8.57 -2.41 6.86
N ASP A 71 9.57 -1.53 6.78
CA ASP A 71 10.97 -1.90 6.53
C ASP A 71 11.66 -2.58 7.73
N GLY A 72 11.02 -2.54 8.91
CA GLY A 72 11.54 -3.18 10.11
C GLY A 72 12.72 -2.43 10.72
N ASP A 73 12.82 -1.12 10.50
CA ASP A 73 13.90 -0.34 11.06
C ASP A 73 13.93 -0.43 12.60
N SER A 74 15.13 -0.27 13.17
CA SER A 74 15.34 -0.34 14.62
C SER A 74 14.73 0.84 15.37
N LYS A 75 14.41 1.94 14.68
CA LYS A 75 13.80 3.14 15.24
C LYS A 75 12.29 2.97 15.41
N LYS A 76 11.71 1.93 14.79
CA LYS A 76 10.27 1.70 14.69
C LYS A 76 9.56 2.89 14.06
N THR A 77 10.15 3.44 13.00
CA THR A 77 9.48 4.46 12.19
C THR A 77 8.19 3.84 11.64
N LEU A 78 7.11 4.62 11.67
CA LEU A 78 5.82 4.18 11.13
C LEU A 78 5.67 4.74 9.71
N ASP A 79 5.35 3.87 8.77
CA ASP A 79 5.34 4.18 7.35
C ASP A 79 3.91 4.15 6.79
N ASN A 80 3.47 5.24 6.16
CA ASN A 80 2.20 5.31 5.43
C ASN A 80 2.16 6.52 4.46
N LYS A 81 3.13 6.59 3.57
CA LYS A 81 3.29 7.67 2.59
C LYS A 81 2.12 7.79 1.64
N PHE A 82 1.55 6.65 1.24
CA PHE A 82 0.33 6.63 0.46
C PHE A 82 -0.84 7.27 1.21
N GLY A 83 -0.93 7.10 2.54
CA GLY A 83 -1.94 7.80 3.32
C GLY A 83 -1.74 9.31 3.42
N GLU A 84 -0.49 9.78 3.42
CA GLU A 84 -0.19 11.21 3.27
C GLU A 84 -0.68 11.74 1.93
N LEU A 85 -0.48 10.99 0.84
CA LEU A 85 -0.99 11.35 -0.49
C LEU A 85 -2.50 11.50 -0.49
N LEU A 86 -3.23 10.52 0.04
CA LEU A 86 -4.70 10.57 0.10
C LEU A 86 -5.20 11.72 0.98
N THR A 87 -4.53 12.00 2.09
CA THR A 87 -4.83 13.14 2.97
C THR A 87 -4.62 14.48 2.25
N LEU A 88 -3.58 14.61 1.42
CA LEU A 88 -3.36 15.81 0.62
C LEU A 88 -4.44 15.99 -0.45
N LEU A 89 -4.85 14.90 -1.11
CA LEU A 89 -5.93 14.92 -2.10
C LEU A 89 -7.27 15.35 -1.48
N THR A 90 -7.64 14.81 -0.32
CA THR A 90 -8.88 15.18 0.38
C THR A 90 -8.80 16.59 0.97
N ALA A 91 -7.61 17.06 1.38
CA ALA A 91 -7.42 18.45 1.80
C ALA A 91 -7.57 19.43 0.63
N ALA A 92 -7.06 19.09 -0.55
CA ALA A 92 -7.21 19.90 -1.77
C ALA A 92 -8.65 19.90 -2.29
N ALA A 93 -9.39 18.80 -2.09
CA ALA A 93 -10.79 18.67 -2.46
C ALA A 93 -11.62 18.03 -1.35
N PRO A 94 -12.18 18.84 -0.43
CA PRO A 94 -12.95 18.32 0.71
C PRO A 94 -14.19 17.49 0.34
N ASN A 95 -14.69 17.61 -0.88
CA ASN A 95 -15.83 16.83 -1.39
C ASN A 95 -15.41 15.48 -2.01
N LEU A 96 -14.13 15.10 -1.88
CA LEU A 96 -13.59 13.86 -2.41
C LEU A 96 -13.98 12.68 -1.51
N GLU A 97 -15.02 11.96 -1.90
CA GLU A 97 -15.59 10.86 -1.11
C GLU A 97 -14.86 9.53 -1.33
N LEU A 98 -13.55 9.47 -1.03
CA LEU A 98 -12.74 8.25 -1.19
C LEU A 98 -13.34 7.06 -0.43
N GLN A 99 -13.62 7.25 0.86
CA GLN A 99 -14.14 6.19 1.72
C GLN A 99 -15.52 5.69 1.26
N ALA A 100 -16.41 6.59 0.83
CA ALA A 100 -17.75 6.19 0.38
C ALA A 100 -17.71 5.32 -0.88
N THR A 101 -16.80 5.63 -1.83
CA THR A 101 -16.64 4.79 -3.03
C THR A 101 -16.13 3.38 -2.70
N LEU A 102 -15.23 3.28 -1.73
CA LEU A 102 -14.72 2.00 -1.25
C LEU A 102 -15.78 1.21 -0.48
N ASP A 103 -16.51 1.87 0.42
CA ASP A 103 -17.63 1.28 1.16
C ASP A 103 -18.70 0.76 0.20
N GLN A 104 -19.03 1.51 -0.85
CA GLN A 104 -19.97 1.07 -1.88
C GLN A 104 -19.46 -0.17 -2.62
N ALA A 105 -18.18 -0.22 -3.00
CA ALA A 105 -17.60 -1.37 -3.70
C ALA A 105 -17.66 -2.65 -2.84
N ILE A 106 -17.41 -2.55 -1.53
CA ILE A 106 -17.53 -3.67 -0.58
C ILE A 106 -19.00 -4.07 -0.43
N ASN A 107 -19.88 -3.12 -0.13
CA ASN A 107 -21.29 -3.38 0.15
C ASN A 107 -22.06 -3.94 -1.06
N THR A 108 -21.61 -3.61 -2.27
CA THR A 108 -22.20 -4.15 -3.52
C THR A 108 -21.51 -5.42 -4.01
N GLY A 109 -20.44 -5.86 -3.34
CA GLY A 109 -19.66 -7.04 -3.70
C GLY A 109 -18.80 -6.88 -4.96
N GLN A 110 -18.49 -5.64 -5.35
CA GLN A 110 -17.53 -5.33 -6.41
C GLN A 110 -16.08 -5.52 -5.95
N LEU A 111 -15.82 -5.36 -4.65
CA LEU A 111 -14.54 -5.66 -4.01
C LEU A 111 -14.77 -6.74 -2.96
N ILE A 112 -14.12 -7.90 -3.14
CA ILE A 112 -14.11 -9.00 -2.19
C ILE A 112 -12.67 -9.32 -1.81
N SER A 113 -12.30 -9.10 -0.55
CA SER A 113 -11.02 -9.53 0.01
C SER A 113 -11.27 -10.65 1.02
N LEU A 114 -10.66 -11.80 0.78
CA LEU A 114 -10.85 -13.02 1.56
C LEU A 114 -9.60 -13.29 2.38
N HIS A 115 -9.78 -13.76 3.61
CA HIS A 115 -8.69 -14.06 4.52
C HIS A 115 -8.79 -15.50 4.99
N MET A 116 -7.64 -16.15 5.10
CA MET A 116 -7.51 -17.46 5.72
C MET A 116 -6.50 -17.38 6.85
N VAL A 117 -6.91 -17.82 8.04
CA VAL A 117 -6.07 -17.81 9.23
C VAL A 117 -5.93 -19.23 9.73
N LYS A 118 -4.70 -19.69 9.98
CA LYS A 118 -4.42 -20.98 10.62
C LYS A 118 -3.82 -20.72 12.00
N ALA A 119 -4.54 -21.12 13.04
CA ALA A 119 -4.15 -20.93 14.44
C ALA A 119 -4.64 -22.11 15.32
N ASP A 120 -3.89 -22.42 16.36
CA ASP A 120 -4.26 -23.38 17.41
C ASP A 120 -5.11 -22.72 18.51
N ASP A 121 -4.86 -21.45 18.84
CA ASP A 121 -5.61 -20.67 19.84
C ASP A 121 -5.77 -19.20 19.41
N PHE A 122 -6.98 -18.66 19.56
CA PHE A 122 -7.27 -17.24 19.29
C PHE A 122 -6.72 -16.30 20.36
N MET A 123 -6.42 -16.78 21.55
CA MET A 123 -5.92 -15.93 22.63
C MET A 123 -4.41 -15.86 22.64
N ASN A 124 -3.72 -17.00 22.57
CA ASN A 124 -2.26 -17.06 22.61
C ASN A 124 -1.72 -18.18 21.73
N ASP A 125 -1.06 -17.80 20.63
CA ASP A 125 -0.45 -18.75 19.71
C ASP A 125 0.84 -18.16 19.17
N SER A 126 1.97 -18.84 19.39
CA SER A 126 3.28 -18.38 18.94
C SER A 126 3.49 -18.48 17.43
N SER A 127 2.62 -19.19 16.71
CA SER A 127 2.77 -19.46 15.29
C SER A 127 1.41 -19.46 14.59
N VAL A 128 1.05 -18.32 14.00
CA VAL A 128 -0.16 -18.17 13.20
C VAL A 128 0.21 -17.76 11.78
N SER A 129 -0.47 -18.32 10.79
CA SER A 129 -0.35 -17.87 9.40
C SER A 129 -1.63 -17.21 8.93
N TRP A 130 -1.49 -16.07 8.27
CA TRP A 130 -2.57 -15.29 7.70
C TRP A 130 -2.34 -15.08 6.20
N SER A 131 -3.24 -15.55 5.36
CA SER A 131 -3.19 -15.33 3.91
C SER A 131 -4.36 -14.45 3.45
N ILE A 132 -4.10 -13.57 2.49
CA ILE A 132 -5.10 -12.67 1.90
C ILE A 132 -5.25 -13.01 0.43
N PHE A 133 -6.49 -13.12 -0.03
CA PHE A 133 -6.83 -13.47 -1.40
C PHE A 133 -7.83 -12.48 -1.98
N LEU A 134 -7.81 -12.35 -3.31
CA LEU A 134 -8.89 -11.68 -4.02
C LEU A 134 -10.04 -12.67 -4.26
N GLY A 135 -11.27 -12.20 -4.01
CA GLY A 135 -12.48 -12.93 -4.36
C GLY A 135 -13.09 -12.40 -5.66
N GLN A 136 -13.85 -13.25 -6.33
CA GLN A 136 -14.66 -12.85 -7.48
C GLN A 136 -15.78 -11.90 -7.04
N ARG A 137 -16.11 -10.95 -7.92
CA ARG A 137 -17.27 -10.06 -7.72
C ARG A 137 -18.56 -10.89 -7.58
N THR A 138 -19.43 -10.48 -6.66
CA THR A 138 -20.71 -11.17 -6.45
C THR A 138 -21.81 -10.54 -7.33
N ALA A 139 -22.80 -11.35 -7.70
CA ALA A 139 -23.95 -10.88 -8.49
C ALA A 139 -24.96 -10.07 -7.66
N ALA A 140 -24.93 -10.23 -6.33
CA ALA A 140 -25.75 -9.52 -5.37
C ALA A 140 -24.90 -9.04 -4.19
N ALA A 141 -25.36 -7.99 -3.51
CA ALA A 141 -24.74 -7.47 -2.30
C ALA A 141 -24.58 -8.58 -1.25
N PRO A 142 -23.38 -8.77 -0.66
CA PRO A 142 -23.19 -9.68 0.47
C PRO A 142 -23.98 -9.21 1.71
N ASN A 143 -24.43 -10.15 2.54
CA ASN A 143 -25.12 -9.83 3.79
C ASN A 143 -24.14 -9.65 4.97
N PHE A 144 -22.92 -10.18 4.84
CA PHE A 144 -21.87 -10.23 5.84
C PHE A 144 -22.33 -10.84 7.18
N ASP A 145 -23.16 -11.87 7.14
CA ASP A 145 -23.75 -12.54 8.31
C ASP A 145 -23.04 -13.85 8.71
N GLY A 146 -21.95 -14.20 8.02
CA GLY A 146 -21.22 -15.45 8.20
C GLY A 146 -21.71 -16.61 7.34
N LEU A 147 -22.84 -16.46 6.64
CA LEU A 147 -23.44 -17.50 5.80
C LEU A 147 -23.15 -17.29 4.32
N ASP A 148 -22.67 -16.10 3.93
CA ASP A 148 -22.26 -15.80 2.57
C ASP A 148 -21.19 -16.79 2.07
N LYS A 149 -21.28 -17.11 0.77
CA LYS A 149 -20.33 -17.97 0.06
C LYS A 149 -19.60 -17.17 -0.99
N PHE A 150 -18.28 -17.15 -0.91
CA PHE A 150 -17.42 -16.46 -1.87
C PHE A 150 -16.60 -17.45 -2.70
N THR A 151 -16.13 -16.97 -3.85
CA THR A 151 -15.26 -17.73 -4.75
C THR A 151 -13.94 -16.99 -4.88
N LEU A 152 -12.82 -17.69 -4.74
CA LEU A 152 -11.50 -17.13 -4.99
C LEU A 152 -11.37 -16.69 -6.46
N ASP A 153 -10.74 -15.54 -6.70
CA ASP A 153 -10.35 -15.16 -8.04
C ASP A 153 -9.21 -16.07 -8.52
N SER A 154 -9.48 -16.81 -9.60
CA SER A 154 -8.53 -17.73 -10.20
C SER A 154 -7.31 -17.06 -10.81
N ALA A 155 -7.42 -15.77 -11.14
CA ALA A 155 -6.33 -14.96 -11.69
C ALA A 155 -5.44 -14.38 -10.58
N SER A 156 -5.86 -14.43 -9.32
CA SER A 156 -5.04 -13.96 -8.20
C SER A 156 -3.77 -14.80 -8.11
N PRO A 157 -2.58 -14.18 -8.03
CA PRO A 157 -1.35 -14.86 -7.66
C PRO A 157 -1.51 -15.63 -6.34
N PRO A 158 -0.75 -16.72 -6.12
CA PRO A 158 -0.66 -17.36 -4.82
C PRO A 158 -0.25 -16.34 -3.75
N ALA A 159 -0.97 -16.30 -2.64
CA ALA A 159 -0.63 -15.45 -1.51
C ALA A 159 0.55 -16.04 -0.74
N SER A 160 1.55 -15.24 -0.39
CA SER A 160 2.56 -15.65 0.57
C SER A 160 1.99 -15.47 1.99
N PRO A 161 1.93 -16.53 2.81
CA PRO A 161 1.36 -16.42 4.15
C PRO A 161 2.14 -15.39 4.99
N ILE A 162 1.41 -14.52 5.67
CA ILE A 162 1.92 -13.61 6.68
C ILE A 162 2.01 -14.42 7.97
N VAL A 163 3.23 -14.81 8.36
CA VAL A 163 3.44 -15.58 9.58
C VAL A 163 3.70 -14.63 10.74
N GLY A 164 3.09 -14.93 11.89
CA GLY A 164 3.14 -14.10 13.08
C GLY A 164 2.75 -14.87 14.33
N SER A 165 2.32 -14.13 15.34
CA SER A 165 1.87 -14.67 16.61
C SER A 165 0.63 -13.93 17.10
N VAL A 166 -0.05 -14.54 18.05
CA VAL A 166 -1.22 -14.01 18.73
C VAL A 166 -0.91 -13.93 20.21
N THR A 167 -1.18 -12.77 20.80
CA THR A 167 -1.05 -12.57 22.24
C THR A 167 -2.25 -11.77 22.73
N ASN A 168 -2.97 -12.33 23.69
CA ASN A 168 -4.23 -11.78 24.21
C ASN A 168 -5.27 -11.42 23.13
N GLY A 169 -5.39 -12.22 22.07
CA GLY A 169 -6.33 -11.95 20.96
C GLY A 169 -5.80 -11.03 19.86
N HIS A 170 -4.63 -10.43 20.06
CA HIS A 170 -4.00 -9.55 19.10
C HIS A 170 -3.01 -10.32 18.22
N PHE A 171 -3.29 -10.43 16.93
CA PHE A 171 -2.36 -10.94 15.94
C PHE A 171 -1.39 -9.84 15.52
N SER A 172 -0.11 -10.18 15.42
CA SER A 172 0.92 -9.37 14.76
C SER A 172 1.82 -10.29 13.93
N GLY A 173 2.00 -9.98 12.65
CA GLY A 173 2.78 -10.81 11.73
C GLY A 173 3.39 -10.05 10.56
N GLY A 174 4.25 -10.77 9.83
CA GLY A 174 5.00 -10.28 8.67
C GLY A 174 6.52 -10.34 8.86
N PRO A 175 7.30 -10.04 7.82
CA PRO A 175 6.86 -9.61 6.49
C PRO A 175 6.23 -10.75 5.66
N GLY A 176 5.32 -10.41 4.75
CA GLY A 176 4.74 -11.31 3.74
C GLY A 176 4.48 -10.58 2.42
N THR A 177 3.62 -11.15 1.56
CA THR A 177 3.14 -10.47 0.34
C THR A 177 1.66 -10.75 0.09
N ALA A 178 0.95 -9.82 -0.50
CA ALA A 178 -0.42 -10.04 -0.97
C ALA A 178 -0.77 -9.08 -2.11
N GLN A 179 -1.70 -9.50 -2.98
CA GLN A 179 -2.43 -8.56 -3.83
C GLN A 179 -3.57 -7.95 -3.04
N VAL A 180 -3.70 -6.64 -3.12
CA VAL A 180 -4.86 -5.91 -2.59
C VAL A 180 -5.56 -5.20 -3.73
N GLN A 181 -6.89 -5.17 -3.63
CA GLN A 181 -7.73 -4.43 -4.54
C GLN A 181 -8.25 -3.18 -3.81
N LEU A 182 -8.14 -2.04 -4.45
CA LEU A 182 -8.64 -0.76 -3.97
C LEU A 182 -9.67 -0.22 -4.96
N PHE A 183 -10.65 0.51 -4.45
CA PHE A 183 -11.52 1.37 -5.23
C PHE A 183 -11.23 2.82 -4.83
N LEU A 184 -10.63 3.57 -5.74
CA LEU A 184 -10.26 4.96 -5.54
C LEU A 184 -10.93 5.78 -6.63
N LEU A 185 -11.77 6.74 -6.24
CA LEU A 185 -12.36 7.70 -7.19
C LEU A 185 -13.14 7.02 -8.33
N GLY A 186 -13.80 5.91 -8.03
CA GLY A 186 -14.54 5.10 -9.00
C GLY A 186 -13.67 4.20 -9.89
N GLN A 187 -12.35 4.19 -9.71
CA GLN A 187 -11.43 3.30 -10.39
C GLN A 187 -11.07 2.11 -9.50
N GLN A 188 -11.19 0.90 -10.05
CA GLN A 188 -10.67 -0.30 -9.42
C GLN A 188 -9.20 -0.45 -9.79
N VAL A 189 -8.35 -0.64 -8.78
CA VAL A 189 -6.92 -0.86 -8.99
C VAL A 189 -6.44 -2.02 -8.11
N GLU A 190 -5.62 -2.89 -8.68
CA GLU A 190 -4.98 -4.00 -7.97
C GLU A 190 -3.48 -3.70 -7.85
N VAL A 191 -2.96 -3.83 -6.64
CA VAL A 191 -1.54 -3.62 -6.34
C VAL A 191 -0.98 -4.73 -5.48
N GLY A 192 0.28 -5.06 -5.71
CA GLY A 192 1.04 -5.90 -4.82
C GLY A 192 1.58 -5.12 -3.64
N LEU A 193 1.45 -5.72 -2.46
CA LEU A 193 2.14 -5.28 -1.27
C LEU A 193 3.31 -6.23 -1.00
N VAL A 194 4.52 -5.66 -0.92
CA VAL A 194 5.73 -6.35 -0.50
C VAL A 194 6.11 -5.93 0.93
N GLY A 195 6.78 -6.80 1.69
CA GLY A 195 7.08 -6.51 3.09
C GLY A 195 5.83 -6.37 3.95
N LEU A 196 4.73 -7.04 3.56
CA LEU A 196 3.41 -6.88 4.16
C LEU A 196 3.43 -7.26 5.64
N ARG A 197 2.87 -6.39 6.47
CA ARG A 197 2.65 -6.56 7.91
C ARG A 197 1.18 -6.39 8.21
N LEU A 198 0.73 -7.15 9.19
CA LEU A 198 -0.67 -7.15 9.61
C LEU A 198 -0.74 -7.17 11.13
N GLU A 199 -1.55 -6.26 11.68
CA GLU A 199 -1.92 -6.20 13.10
C GLU A 199 -3.45 -6.23 13.19
N THR A 200 -4.04 -7.04 14.06
CA THR A 200 -5.50 -7.01 14.28
C THR A 200 -5.90 -7.75 15.55
N ASP A 201 -6.98 -7.32 16.18
CA ASP A 201 -7.65 -8.13 17.18
C ASP A 201 -8.61 -9.09 16.47
N PHE A 202 -8.40 -10.39 16.60
CA PHE A 202 -9.23 -11.38 15.91
C PHE A 202 -9.75 -12.47 16.84
N SER A 203 -10.90 -13.02 16.47
CA SER A 203 -11.59 -14.08 17.18
C SER A 203 -12.41 -14.92 16.19
N ALA A 204 -13.08 -15.95 16.69
CA ALA A 204 -14.05 -16.70 15.89
C ALA A 204 -15.20 -15.84 15.31
N LYS A 205 -15.42 -14.62 15.83
CA LYS A 205 -16.47 -13.69 15.35
C LYS A 205 -16.00 -12.77 14.24
N GLY A 206 -14.73 -12.81 13.85
CA GLY A 206 -14.13 -11.85 12.92
C GLY A 206 -12.96 -11.10 13.52
N CYS A 207 -12.57 -10.02 12.85
CA CYS A 207 -11.45 -9.18 13.25
C CYS A 207 -11.83 -7.69 13.27
N VAL A 208 -11.25 -6.99 14.23
CA VAL A 208 -11.45 -5.56 14.48
C VAL A 208 -10.10 -4.88 14.67
N ASP A 209 -10.10 -3.54 14.57
CA ASP A 209 -8.90 -2.71 14.69
C ASP A 209 -7.74 -3.20 13.80
N GLY A 210 -8.09 -3.75 12.64
CA GLY A 210 -7.15 -4.30 11.69
C GLY A 210 -6.35 -3.21 11.01
N LYS A 211 -5.04 -3.46 10.87
CA LYS A 211 -4.10 -2.65 10.09
C LYS A 211 -3.39 -3.55 9.10
N LEU A 212 -3.30 -3.09 7.87
CA LEU A 212 -2.57 -3.72 6.79
C LEU A 212 -1.56 -2.73 6.25
N GLY A 213 -0.26 -3.05 6.31
CA GLY A 213 0.80 -2.15 5.87
C GLY A 213 1.83 -2.86 5.03
N GLY A 214 2.27 -2.26 3.93
CA GLY A 214 3.29 -2.82 3.05
C GLY A 214 3.85 -1.79 2.08
N GLY A 215 4.82 -2.19 1.28
CA GLY A 215 5.35 -1.39 0.18
C GLY A 215 4.63 -1.69 -1.13
N VAL A 216 4.26 -0.65 -1.88
CA VAL A 216 3.93 -0.73 -3.30
C VAL A 216 5.17 -0.33 -4.09
N THR A 217 5.64 -1.17 -5.00
CA THR A 217 6.86 -0.87 -5.77
C THR A 217 6.70 0.40 -6.62
N VAL A 218 7.80 1.06 -6.99
CA VAL A 218 7.71 2.25 -7.87
C VAL A 218 7.00 1.95 -9.19
N GLU A 219 7.26 0.79 -9.76
CA GLU A 219 6.62 0.36 -11.00
C GLU A 219 5.11 0.26 -10.86
N GLU A 220 4.61 -0.39 -9.80
CA GLU A 220 3.16 -0.51 -9.59
C GLU A 220 2.51 0.82 -9.22
N PHE A 221 3.18 1.63 -8.40
CA PHE A 221 2.65 2.94 -8.04
C PHE A 221 2.50 3.84 -9.27
N ARG A 222 3.54 3.97 -10.09
CA ARG A 222 3.52 4.84 -11.28
C ARG A 222 2.76 4.24 -12.45
N GLY A 223 2.77 2.92 -12.58
CA GLY A 223 2.14 2.21 -13.69
C GLY A 223 0.66 1.89 -13.48
N LYS A 224 0.20 1.82 -12.22
CA LYS A 224 -1.18 1.42 -11.88
C LYS A 224 -1.89 2.46 -11.01
N LEU A 225 -1.36 2.78 -9.83
CA LEU A 225 -2.07 3.63 -8.86
C LEU A 225 -2.21 5.07 -9.33
N LEU A 226 -1.11 5.71 -9.70
CA LEU A 226 -1.13 7.13 -10.05
C LEU A 226 -1.97 7.41 -11.31
N PRO A 227 -1.94 6.57 -12.37
CA PRO A 227 -2.90 6.65 -13.47
C PRO A 227 -4.36 6.49 -13.03
N ALA A 228 -4.67 5.53 -12.16
CA ALA A 228 -6.03 5.35 -11.65
C ALA A 228 -6.52 6.56 -10.84
N ILE A 229 -5.63 7.21 -10.08
CA ILE A 229 -5.95 8.47 -9.40
C ILE A 229 -6.26 9.57 -10.43
N ALA A 230 -5.40 9.76 -11.44
CA ALA A 230 -5.63 10.76 -12.49
C ALA A 230 -6.95 10.53 -13.23
N ASP A 231 -7.24 9.29 -13.62
CA ASP A 231 -8.48 8.91 -14.30
C ASP A 231 -9.71 9.18 -13.42
N GLY A 232 -9.62 8.84 -12.13
CA GLY A 232 -10.68 9.11 -11.16
C GLY A 232 -10.93 10.59 -10.93
N LEU A 233 -9.88 11.41 -10.81
CA LEU A 233 -10.00 12.87 -10.72
C LEU A 233 -10.65 13.45 -11.99
N ASN A 234 -10.25 13.00 -13.17
CA ASN A 234 -10.85 13.42 -14.43
C ASN A 234 -12.30 12.97 -14.59
N LEU A 235 -12.67 11.81 -14.04
CA LEU A 235 -14.07 11.39 -13.99
C LEU A 235 -14.90 12.40 -13.16
N LEU A 236 -14.40 12.83 -12.01
CA LEU A 236 -15.08 13.83 -11.18
C LEU A 236 -15.22 15.18 -11.89
N VAL A 237 -14.18 15.64 -12.59
CA VAL A 237 -14.23 16.86 -13.42
C VAL A 237 -15.32 16.74 -14.49
N LYS A 238 -15.40 15.60 -15.18
CA LYS A 238 -16.43 15.33 -16.21
C LYS A 238 -17.84 15.27 -15.62
N THR A 239 -18.00 14.66 -14.45
CA THR A 239 -19.31 14.51 -13.81
C THR A 239 -19.84 15.83 -13.25
N ASN A 240 -18.99 16.64 -12.61
CA ASN A 240 -19.38 17.92 -12.05
C ASN A 240 -18.22 18.92 -12.05
N ASN A 241 -18.02 19.58 -13.18
CA ASN A 241 -16.93 20.53 -13.36
C ASN A 241 -16.95 21.67 -12.33
N VAL A 242 -18.14 22.15 -11.94
CA VAL A 242 -18.27 23.22 -10.93
C VAL A 242 -17.75 22.74 -9.58
N ALA A 243 -18.17 21.55 -9.12
CA ALA A 243 -17.71 21.00 -7.85
C ALA A 243 -16.21 20.60 -7.88
N ALA A 244 -15.68 20.31 -9.07
CA ALA A 244 -14.27 19.98 -9.27
C ALA A 244 -13.35 21.21 -9.41
N THR A 245 -13.87 22.44 -9.34
CA THR A 245 -13.06 23.66 -9.44
C THR A 245 -11.85 23.67 -8.49
N PRO A 246 -11.95 23.26 -7.20
CA PRO A 246 -10.78 23.20 -6.32
C PRO A 246 -9.72 22.18 -6.78
N LEU A 247 -10.13 21.06 -7.37
CA LEU A 247 -9.22 20.06 -7.94
C LEU A 247 -8.46 20.63 -9.13
N LEU A 248 -9.16 21.29 -10.04
CA LEU A 248 -8.54 21.92 -11.21
C LEU A 248 -7.56 23.02 -10.78
N GLN A 249 -7.95 23.87 -9.83
CA GLN A 249 -7.04 24.90 -9.30
C GLN A 249 -5.79 24.32 -8.62
N ALA A 250 -5.92 23.14 -8.00
CA ALA A 250 -4.81 22.50 -7.31
C ALA A 250 -3.89 21.75 -8.28
N PHE A 251 -4.42 21.11 -9.32
CA PHE A 251 -3.71 20.10 -10.11
C PHE A 251 -3.68 20.34 -11.63
N ASP A 252 -4.59 21.12 -12.22
CA ASP A 252 -4.62 21.44 -13.65
C ASP A 252 -3.85 22.75 -13.90
N SER A 253 -2.55 22.59 -14.15
CA SER A 253 -1.59 23.70 -14.25
C SER A 253 -1.70 24.45 -15.57
N ASP A 254 -2.11 23.79 -16.64
CA ASP A 254 -2.26 24.38 -17.97
C ASP A 254 -3.68 24.91 -18.24
N ASN A 255 -4.61 24.66 -17.31
CA ASN A 255 -6.01 25.09 -17.33
C ASN A 255 -6.81 24.50 -18.51
N ASN A 256 -6.50 23.28 -18.93
CA ASN A 256 -7.18 22.60 -20.03
C ASN A 256 -8.42 21.79 -19.58
N ASN A 257 -8.77 21.82 -18.28
CA ASN A 257 -9.81 21.03 -17.61
C ASN A 257 -9.55 19.52 -17.61
N THR A 258 -8.28 19.10 -17.68
CA THR A 258 -7.85 17.71 -17.59
C THR A 258 -6.64 17.65 -16.68
N ILE A 259 -6.69 16.81 -15.65
CA ILE A 259 -5.55 16.59 -14.75
C ILE A 259 -4.73 15.44 -15.31
N THR A 260 -3.56 15.73 -15.87
CA THR A 260 -2.67 14.74 -16.46
C THR A 260 -1.78 14.08 -15.42
N LEU A 261 -1.20 12.91 -15.76
CA LEU A 261 -0.19 12.25 -14.92
C LEU A 261 1.00 13.18 -14.63
N GLN A 262 1.47 13.89 -15.67
CA GLN A 262 2.61 14.80 -15.56
C GLN A 262 2.33 15.95 -14.59
N GLU A 263 1.09 16.43 -14.52
CA GLU A 263 0.72 17.48 -13.59
C GLU A 263 0.68 16.98 -12.15
N LEU A 264 0.16 15.78 -11.90
CA LEU A 264 0.25 15.16 -10.58
C LEU A 264 1.70 14.95 -10.15
N GLU A 265 2.56 14.49 -11.06
CA GLU A 265 3.97 14.22 -10.78
C GLU A 265 4.79 15.50 -10.52
N ASN A 266 4.48 16.59 -11.20
CA ASN A 266 5.19 17.86 -11.03
C ASN A 266 4.51 18.79 -10.02
N ASN A 267 3.42 18.36 -9.39
CA ASN A 267 2.71 19.18 -8.43
C ASN A 267 3.53 19.34 -7.13
N PRO A 268 3.91 20.56 -6.71
CA PRO A 268 4.72 20.75 -5.51
C PRO A 268 4.08 20.23 -4.22
N LEU A 269 2.74 20.19 -4.15
CA LEU A 269 2.02 19.62 -3.01
C LEU A 269 2.18 18.11 -2.95
N LEU A 270 2.14 17.44 -4.12
CA LEU A 270 2.21 15.98 -4.20
C LEU A 270 3.64 15.46 -4.24
N MET A 271 4.63 16.22 -4.71
CA MET A 271 6.04 15.82 -4.79
C MET A 271 6.56 15.22 -3.48
N ILE A 272 6.11 15.73 -2.34
CA ILE A 272 6.49 15.21 -1.02
C ILE A 272 5.92 13.80 -0.78
N ALA A 273 4.74 13.49 -1.31
CA ALA A 273 4.02 12.24 -1.11
C ALA A 273 4.23 11.20 -2.22
N ILE A 274 4.72 11.61 -3.39
CA ILE A 274 4.97 10.73 -4.55
C ILE A 274 6.46 10.38 -4.75
N ALA A 275 7.34 10.74 -3.80
CA ALA A 275 8.68 10.16 -3.73
C ALA A 275 8.62 8.81 -3.00
N PRO A 276 9.29 7.75 -3.50
CA PRO A 276 9.39 6.49 -2.78
C PRO A 276 10.08 6.72 -1.42
N ASP A 277 9.59 6.06 -0.38
CA ASP A 277 10.00 6.27 1.00
C ASP A 277 10.53 5.01 1.69
N LEU A 278 10.45 3.85 1.06
CA LEU A 278 11.03 2.59 1.55
C LEU A 278 12.09 2.02 0.60
N ASP A 279 13.09 1.36 1.19
CA ASP A 279 14.10 0.52 0.54
C ASP A 279 13.79 -0.91 0.95
N LEU A 280 13.03 -1.64 0.12
CA LEU A 280 12.53 -2.97 0.46
C LEU A 280 13.14 -4.08 -0.40
N LEU A 281 13.67 -3.78 -1.58
CA LEU A 281 14.12 -4.75 -2.57
C LEU A 281 15.59 -4.54 -2.89
N ASP A 282 16.29 -5.61 -3.22
CA ASP A 282 17.62 -5.50 -3.83
C ASP A 282 17.54 -5.22 -5.34
N ALA A 283 18.70 -5.01 -5.97
CA ALA A 283 18.81 -4.83 -7.41
C ALA A 283 18.24 -5.99 -8.28
N SER A 284 17.95 -7.16 -7.69
CA SER A 284 17.29 -8.28 -8.37
C SER A 284 15.77 -8.32 -8.18
N GLY A 285 15.21 -7.37 -7.41
CA GLY A 285 13.79 -7.29 -7.07
C GLY A 285 13.39 -8.20 -5.91
N LYS A 286 14.36 -8.76 -5.16
CA LYS A 286 14.08 -9.64 -4.03
C LYS A 286 13.96 -8.81 -2.74
N PHE A 287 12.98 -9.15 -1.90
CA PHE A 287 12.80 -8.53 -0.59
C PHE A 287 14.07 -8.62 0.28
N ASN A 288 14.64 -7.46 0.58
CA ASN A 288 15.92 -7.28 1.25
C ASN A 288 16.02 -5.86 1.88
N PRO A 289 15.20 -5.57 2.90
CA PRO A 289 14.97 -4.20 3.35
C PRO A 289 16.24 -3.51 3.90
N GLY A 290 16.48 -2.28 3.43
CA GLY A 290 17.48 -1.36 3.97
C GLY A 290 18.94 -1.68 3.64
N LEU A 291 19.22 -2.57 2.68
CA LEU A 291 20.60 -3.02 2.41
C LEU A 291 21.33 -2.21 1.34
N ASP A 292 20.64 -1.65 0.34
CA ASP A 292 21.30 -0.95 -0.78
C ASP A 292 21.11 0.59 -0.75
N GLY A 293 20.22 1.08 0.11
CA GLY A 293 19.92 2.49 0.29
C GLY A 293 19.04 3.10 -0.80
N VAL A 294 18.53 2.29 -1.73
CA VAL A 294 17.69 2.75 -2.85
C VAL A 294 16.23 2.68 -2.44
N LYS A 295 15.58 3.84 -2.43
CA LYS A 295 14.13 3.90 -2.19
C LYS A 295 13.37 3.39 -3.42
N ASP A 296 12.81 2.19 -3.33
CA ASP A 296 12.19 1.43 -4.43
C ASP A 296 10.68 1.17 -4.24
N SER A 297 10.14 1.59 -3.09
CA SER A 297 8.77 1.30 -2.70
C SER A 297 8.13 2.48 -1.98
N TYR A 298 6.81 2.55 -2.07
CA TYR A 298 5.94 3.47 -1.37
C TYR A 298 5.25 2.76 -0.22
N SER A 299 5.39 3.24 1.01
CA SER A 299 4.65 2.69 2.13
C SER A 299 3.15 2.99 2.01
N ALA A 300 2.33 1.97 2.22
CA ALA A 300 0.87 2.07 2.21
C ALA A 300 0.31 1.36 3.42
N GLY A 301 -0.59 2.03 4.14
CA GLY A 301 -1.25 1.55 5.35
C GLY A 301 -2.77 1.76 5.30
N PHE A 302 -3.52 0.70 5.57
CA PHE A 302 -4.98 0.66 5.52
C PHE A 302 -5.56 0.10 6.82
N GLY A 303 -6.73 0.59 7.22
CA GLY A 303 -7.52 -0.02 8.30
C GLY A 303 -8.47 -1.07 7.74
N PHE A 304 -8.84 -2.10 8.51
CA PHE A 304 -9.87 -3.05 8.08
C PHE A 304 -10.63 -3.70 9.24
N THR A 305 -11.82 -4.23 8.93
CA THR A 305 -12.53 -5.22 9.75
C THR A 305 -12.93 -6.40 8.87
N CYS A 306 -13.08 -7.57 9.48
CA CYS A 306 -13.52 -8.76 8.78
C CYS A 306 -14.54 -9.56 9.59
N LEU A 307 -15.35 -10.33 8.88
CA LEU A 307 -16.37 -11.21 9.44
C LEU A 307 -16.19 -12.63 8.91
N PRO A 308 -16.68 -13.66 9.62
CA PRO A 308 -16.60 -15.04 9.16
C PRO A 308 -17.18 -15.18 7.75
N ALA A 309 -16.61 -16.07 6.97
CA ALA A 309 -17.03 -16.32 5.59
C ALA A 309 -16.83 -17.78 5.24
N ASN A 310 -17.46 -18.23 4.16
CA ASN A 310 -17.19 -19.54 3.57
C ASN A 310 -16.68 -19.38 2.14
N PHE A 311 -15.53 -19.96 1.84
CA PHE A 311 -15.02 -20.06 0.48
C PHE A 311 -14.19 -21.33 0.29
N ASN A 312 -14.22 -21.87 -0.92
CA ASN A 312 -13.42 -23.05 -1.24
C ASN A 312 -11.96 -22.65 -1.33
N THR A 313 -11.12 -23.25 -0.49
CA THR A 313 -9.67 -23.15 -0.60
C THR A 313 -9.23 -24.09 -1.70
N ARG A 314 -8.38 -23.64 -2.61
CA ARG A 314 -7.74 -24.58 -3.52
C ARG A 314 -6.67 -25.36 -2.75
N GLU A 315 -6.60 -26.67 -2.96
CA GLU A 315 -5.62 -27.53 -2.26
C GLU A 315 -4.16 -27.14 -2.58
N ASP A 316 -3.90 -26.61 -3.78
CA ASP A 316 -2.59 -26.13 -4.23
C ASP A 316 -2.10 -24.87 -3.48
N VAL A 317 -2.99 -24.13 -2.82
CA VAL A 317 -2.66 -22.94 -2.02
C VAL A 317 -2.23 -23.33 -0.60
N LEU A 318 -2.46 -24.57 -0.18
CA LEU A 318 -2.22 -25.04 1.19
C LEU A 318 -0.92 -25.83 1.37
N VAL A 319 -0.18 -26.09 0.29
CA VAL A 319 1.06 -26.88 0.35
C VAL A 319 2.26 -25.93 0.48
N PRO A 320 3.07 -26.05 1.54
CA PRO A 320 4.31 -25.28 1.69
C PRO A 320 5.38 -25.65 0.67
#